data_AF-A0A520GV65-F1
#
_entry.id   AF-A0A520GV65-F1
#
_cell.length_a   1.000
_cell.length_b   1.000
_cell.length_c   1.000
_cell.angle_alpha   90.00
_cell.angle_beta   90.00
_cell.angle_gamma   90.00
#
_symmetry.space_group_name_H-M   'P 1'
#
loop_
_entity.id
_entity.type
_entity.pdbx_description
1 polymer ?
#
loop_
_entity_poly.entity_id
_entity_poly.type
_entity_poly.pdbx_seq_one_letter_code
_entity_poly.pdbx_strand_id
1 'polypeptide(L)'
;MTISFGTPDKRGKDTTRKQTLFLGQNGTGKSSLLRAIALLTAGSSALGELLGQPDDWIRNKTDQCELEAVLVNKQGEQRSIRLTIQRDSSLKDVIKKNEDSITLLEDALGHAERNYFVVGYGASRRLNTGENAWFSQRGAYQNERSNNVATLFRNDAELNPLTAWAIDLDYQSNTPTEGLVVIREALEGLLPGIQFHSIDKSKKQLLFESADGIVPLHLLSDGYQNMTAWIGDLLYRISSSFRDYK
;
A
#
# COMPACT_ATOMS: atom_id res chain seq x y z
N MET A 1 13.72 -7.17 -17.93
CA MET A 1 14.42 -6.08 -17.22
C MET A 1 14.67 -6.61 -15.82
N THR A 2 15.92 -6.61 -15.36
CA THR A 2 16.28 -7.13 -14.03
C THR A 2 16.66 -5.96 -13.14
N ILE A 3 16.10 -5.90 -11.94
CA ILE A 3 16.35 -4.83 -10.97
C ILE A 3 16.73 -5.47 -9.64
N SER A 4 17.89 -5.08 -9.10
CA SER A 4 18.29 -5.50 -7.76
C SER A 4 18.01 -4.39 -6.77
N PHE A 5 17.28 -4.73 -5.71
CA PHE A 5 17.01 -3.85 -4.57
C PHE A 5 18.04 -4.05 -3.44
N GLY A 6 18.99 -4.97 -3.61
CA GLY A 6 20.11 -5.18 -2.70
C GLY A 6 21.32 -4.30 -3.03
N THR A 7 22.15 -4.05 -2.03
CA THR A 7 23.54 -3.61 -2.18
C THR A 7 24.45 -4.57 -1.43
N PRO A 8 25.52 -5.10 -2.04
CA PRO A 8 26.56 -5.74 -1.26
C PRO A 8 27.20 -4.69 -0.32
N ASP A 9 27.16 -4.94 0.99
CA ASP A 9 27.92 -4.14 1.95
C ASP A 9 29.42 -4.40 1.80
N LYS A 10 30.27 -3.55 2.38
CA LYS A 10 31.75 -3.65 2.39
C LYS A 10 32.28 -5.01 2.89
N ARG A 11 31.43 -5.83 3.53
CA ARG A 11 31.74 -7.17 4.04
C ARG A 11 31.14 -8.32 3.20
N GLY A 12 30.56 -8.01 2.03
CA GLY A 12 29.93 -9.00 1.15
C GLY A 12 28.56 -9.52 1.62
N LYS A 13 27.95 -8.91 2.64
CA LYS A 13 26.56 -9.19 3.03
C LYS A 13 25.61 -8.27 2.27
N ASP A 14 24.60 -8.83 1.60
CA ASP A 14 23.57 -8.02 0.98
C ASP A 14 22.79 -7.23 2.04
N THR A 15 22.81 -5.91 1.90
CA THR A 15 22.01 -4.97 2.70
C THR A 15 20.86 -4.46 1.85
N THR A 16 19.68 -4.34 2.47
CA THR A 16 18.49 -3.84 1.79
C THR A 16 18.62 -2.32 1.56
N ARG A 17 18.47 -1.88 0.31
CA ARG A 17 18.38 -0.44 0.00
C ARG A 17 17.10 0.12 0.63
N LYS A 18 17.24 1.14 1.48
CA LYS A 18 16.08 1.80 2.11
C LYS A 18 15.24 2.61 1.11
N GLN A 19 15.88 3.12 0.06
CA GLN A 19 15.24 3.98 -0.94
C GLN A 19 15.79 3.64 -2.33
N THR A 20 14.88 3.54 -3.31
CA THR A 20 15.21 3.35 -4.72
C THR A 20 14.37 4.32 -5.54
N LEU A 21 15.02 5.16 -6.35
CA LEU A 21 14.35 6.16 -7.19
C LEU A 21 14.37 5.71 -8.65
N PHE A 22 13.19 5.60 -9.27
CA PHE A 22 13.04 5.29 -10.69
C PHE A 22 12.68 6.56 -11.46
N LEU A 23 13.59 7.01 -12.32
CA LEU A 23 13.39 8.17 -13.20
C LEU A 23 13.21 7.72 -14.64
N GLY A 24 12.34 8.41 -15.38
CA GLY A 24 12.08 8.14 -16.80
C GLY A 24 10.89 8.92 -17.31
N GLN A 25 10.76 9.05 -18.62
CA GLN A 25 9.64 9.73 -19.26
C GLN A 25 8.31 8.99 -19.04
N ASN A 26 7.18 9.65 -19.34
CA ASN A 26 5.89 8.98 -19.33
C ASN A 26 5.85 7.85 -20.38
N GLY A 27 5.20 6.73 -20.05
CA GLY A 27 5.15 5.56 -20.93
C GLY A 27 6.35 4.62 -20.86
N THR A 28 7.40 4.90 -20.08
CA THR A 28 8.59 4.01 -19.97
C THR A 28 8.40 2.79 -19.07
N GLY A 29 7.19 2.55 -18.55
CA GLY A 29 6.88 1.35 -17.75
C GLY A 29 7.11 1.46 -16.23
N LYS A 30 7.35 2.65 -15.68
CA LYS A 30 7.54 2.86 -14.22
C LYS A 30 6.36 2.30 -13.40
N SER A 31 5.13 2.66 -13.79
CA SER A 31 3.92 2.16 -13.12
C SER A 31 3.72 0.66 -13.37
N SER A 32 4.07 0.16 -14.56
CA SER A 32 4.03 -1.28 -14.88
C SER A 32 4.96 -2.09 -13.96
N LEU A 33 6.15 -1.56 -13.66
CA LEU A 33 7.07 -2.19 -12.71
C LEU A 33 6.48 -2.25 -11.29
N LEU A 34 5.92 -1.14 -10.79
CA LEU A 34 5.29 -1.12 -9.46
C LEU A 34 4.11 -2.10 -9.37
N ARG A 35 3.29 -2.16 -10.42
CA ARG A 35 2.19 -3.14 -10.52
C ARG A 35 2.70 -4.58 -10.58
N ALA A 36 3.81 -4.85 -11.28
CA ALA A 36 4.42 -6.18 -11.32
C ALA A 36 4.92 -6.63 -9.95
N ILE A 37 5.56 -5.74 -9.18
CA ILE A 37 5.99 -6.03 -7.80
C ILE A 37 4.78 -6.34 -6.92
N ALA A 38 3.72 -5.52 -7.00
CA ALA A 38 2.49 -5.74 -6.27
C ALA A 38 1.84 -7.09 -6.61
N LEU A 39 1.77 -7.44 -7.90
CA LEU A 39 1.18 -8.70 -8.37
C LEU A 39 1.98 -9.92 -7.93
N LEU A 40 3.31 -9.88 -8.06
CA LEU A 40 4.21 -10.97 -7.62
C LEU A 40 4.10 -11.24 -6.12
N THR A 41 3.88 -10.20 -5.32
CA THR A 41 3.82 -10.31 -3.87
C THR A 41 2.41 -10.52 -3.33
N ALA A 42 1.37 -10.50 -4.17
CA ALA A 42 -0.04 -10.50 -3.78
C ALA A 42 -0.51 -11.78 -3.06
N GLY A 43 0.06 -12.95 -3.38
CA GLY A 43 -0.49 -14.25 -2.94
C GLY A 43 -1.78 -14.62 -3.71
N SER A 44 -2.32 -15.83 -3.54
CA SER A 44 -3.42 -16.31 -4.39
C SER A 44 -4.68 -15.45 -4.27
N SER A 45 -5.04 -15.10 -3.04
CA SER A 45 -6.30 -14.43 -2.71
C SER A 45 -6.37 -13.01 -3.28
N ALA A 46 -5.27 -12.27 -3.24
CA ALA A 46 -5.19 -10.95 -3.85
C ALA A 46 -4.87 -10.99 -5.36
N LEU A 47 -4.16 -12.02 -5.85
CA LEU A 47 -3.87 -12.17 -7.28
C LEU A 47 -5.16 -12.19 -8.12
N GLY A 48 -6.20 -12.89 -7.66
CA GLY A 48 -7.48 -12.96 -8.36
C GLY A 48 -8.18 -11.62 -8.52
N GLU A 49 -8.01 -10.71 -7.55
CA GLU A 49 -8.59 -9.37 -7.58
C GLU A 49 -7.75 -8.37 -8.38
N LEU A 50 -6.43 -8.53 -8.37
CA LEU A 50 -5.47 -7.57 -8.97
C LEU A 50 -5.13 -7.87 -10.43
N LEU A 51 -5.17 -9.13 -10.86
CA LEU A 51 -4.74 -9.53 -12.20
C LEU A 51 -5.59 -8.86 -13.31
N GLY A 52 -6.89 -8.71 -13.09
CA GLY A 52 -7.80 -8.21 -14.12
C GLY A 52 -7.84 -9.14 -15.34
N GLN A 53 -7.78 -8.57 -16.54
CA GLN A 53 -7.65 -9.34 -17.78
C GLN A 53 -6.19 -9.77 -17.99
N PRO A 54 -5.88 -11.09 -18.05
CA PRO A 54 -4.50 -11.57 -18.17
C PRO A 54 -3.75 -10.99 -19.39
N ASP A 55 -4.45 -10.83 -20.51
CA ASP A 55 -3.89 -10.31 -21.76
C ASP A 55 -3.37 -8.86 -21.68
N ASP A 56 -3.90 -8.05 -20.76
CA ASP A 56 -3.46 -6.65 -20.55
C ASP A 56 -2.02 -6.56 -20.05
N TRP A 57 -1.48 -7.65 -19.49
CA TRP A 57 -0.10 -7.74 -19.01
C TRP A 57 0.89 -8.17 -20.09
N ILE A 58 0.38 -8.64 -21.24
CA ILE A 58 1.20 -9.21 -22.30
C ILE A 58 1.54 -8.13 -23.32
N ARG A 59 2.82 -7.97 -23.62
CA ARG A 59 3.28 -7.04 -24.64
C ARG A 59 2.64 -7.38 -26.00
N ASN A 60 2.27 -6.35 -26.76
CA ASN A 60 1.80 -6.54 -28.12
C ASN A 60 2.79 -7.38 -28.95
N LYS A 61 2.25 -8.32 -29.73
CA LYS A 61 3.00 -9.28 -30.57
C LYS A 61 3.85 -10.30 -29.79
N THR A 62 3.66 -10.42 -28.47
CA THR A 62 4.14 -11.58 -27.70
C THR A 62 2.98 -12.43 -27.25
N ASP A 63 3.29 -13.68 -26.91
CA ASP A 63 2.40 -14.77 -26.55
C ASP A 63 2.40 -15.05 -25.04
N GLN A 64 3.34 -14.47 -24.30
CA GLN A 64 3.40 -14.57 -22.85
C GLN A 64 4.05 -13.35 -22.18
N CYS A 65 3.81 -13.22 -20.88
CA CYS A 65 4.46 -12.32 -19.95
C CYS A 65 5.02 -13.13 -18.78
N GLU A 66 6.23 -12.81 -18.35
CA GLU A 66 6.89 -13.46 -17.21
C GLU A 66 7.39 -12.41 -16.25
N LEU A 67 7.00 -12.55 -14.98
CA LEU A 67 7.45 -11.75 -13.86
C LEU A 67 8.21 -12.66 -12.91
N GLU A 68 9.36 -12.21 -12.43
CA GLU A 68 10.17 -12.96 -11.48
C GLU A 68 10.69 -12.04 -10.37
N ALA A 69 10.75 -12.57 -9.15
CA ALA A 69 11.44 -11.91 -8.04
C ALA A 69 12.09 -12.94 -7.12
N VAL A 70 13.21 -12.54 -6.51
CA VAL A 70 13.84 -13.27 -5.41
C VAL A 70 13.58 -12.47 -4.14
N LEU A 71 12.80 -13.06 -3.24
CA LEU A 71 12.44 -12.48 -1.96
C LEU A 71 13.36 -13.04 -0.88
N VAL A 72 13.83 -12.19 0.04
CA VAL A 72 14.74 -12.59 1.13
C VAL A 72 14.11 -12.20 2.47
N ASN A 73 14.09 -13.12 3.43
CA ASN A 73 13.61 -12.81 4.79
C ASN A 73 14.76 -12.34 5.71
N LYS A 74 14.43 -12.05 6.97
CA LYS A 74 15.40 -11.58 7.98
C LYS A 74 16.54 -12.59 8.24
N GLN A 75 16.26 -13.88 8.07
CA GLN A 75 17.22 -14.98 8.23
C GLN A 75 18.13 -15.15 7.01
N GLY A 76 17.89 -14.44 5.91
CA GLY A 76 18.64 -14.57 4.66
C GLY A 76 18.14 -15.70 3.76
N GLU A 77 17.03 -16.36 4.10
CA GLU A 77 16.44 -17.39 3.26
C GLU A 77 15.84 -16.75 2.02
N GLN A 78 16.23 -17.27 0.86
CA GLN A 78 15.76 -16.80 -0.44
C GLN A 78 14.58 -17.63 -0.91
N ARG A 79 13.60 -16.96 -1.51
CA ARG A 79 12.44 -17.57 -2.19
C ARG A 79 12.36 -16.98 -3.59
N SER A 80 12.47 -17.84 -4.60
CA SER A 80 12.27 -17.43 -5.99
C SER A 80 10.79 -17.59 -6.34
N ILE A 81 10.14 -16.50 -6.70
CA ILE A 81 8.75 -16.48 -7.12
C ILE A 81 8.67 -16.08 -8.60
N ARG A 82 7.84 -16.80 -9.35
CA ARG A 82 7.59 -16.56 -10.77
C ARG A 82 6.09 -16.50 -11.03
N LEU A 83 5.69 -15.55 -11.86
CA LEU A 83 4.34 -15.47 -12.42
C LEU A 83 4.43 -15.45 -13.94
N THR A 84 3.94 -16.50 -14.59
CA THR A 84 3.83 -16.62 -16.03
C THR A 84 2.37 -16.47 -16.44
N ILE A 85 2.11 -15.53 -17.34
CA ILE A 85 0.80 -15.27 -17.92
C ILE A 85 0.90 -15.58 -19.42
N GLN A 86 0.03 -16.45 -19.91
CA GLN A 86 -0.05 -16.77 -21.33
C GLN A 86 -1.22 -16.08 -22.00
N ARG A 87 -1.07 -15.76 -23.28
CA ARG A 87 -2.14 -15.16 -24.06
C ARG A 87 -3.35 -16.10 -24.09
N ASP A 88 -4.54 -15.51 -24.03
CA ASP A 88 -5.82 -16.21 -24.03
C ASP A 88 -6.03 -17.13 -22.80
N SER A 89 -5.21 -16.99 -21.75
CA SER A 89 -5.37 -17.76 -20.51
C SER A 89 -6.46 -17.16 -19.62
N SER A 90 -7.24 -18.02 -18.96
CA SER A 90 -8.16 -17.57 -17.90
C SER A 90 -7.42 -17.36 -16.58
N LEU A 91 -8.04 -16.66 -15.62
CA LEU A 91 -7.49 -16.53 -14.26
C LEU A 91 -7.19 -17.91 -13.63
N LYS A 92 -8.06 -18.91 -13.88
CA LYS A 92 -7.87 -20.28 -13.38
C LYS A 92 -6.62 -20.92 -13.97
N ASP A 93 -6.35 -20.70 -15.26
CA ASP A 93 -5.16 -21.22 -15.93
C ASP A 93 -3.89 -20.55 -15.39
N VAL A 94 -3.95 -19.23 -15.16
CA VAL A 94 -2.83 -18.48 -14.54
C VAL A 94 -2.56 -18.99 -13.14
N ILE A 95 -3.56 -19.17 -12.28
CA ILE A 95 -3.36 -19.69 -10.93
C ILE A 95 -2.74 -21.09 -10.99
N LYS A 96 -3.31 -22.00 -11.79
CA LYS A 96 -2.82 -23.37 -11.92
C LYS A 96 -1.38 -23.43 -12.42
N LYS A 97 -1.01 -22.60 -13.41
CA LYS A 97 0.34 -22.58 -13.98
C LYS A 97 1.39 -22.08 -12.99
N ASN A 98 0.99 -21.31 -11.99
CA ASN A 98 1.89 -20.69 -11.02
C ASN A 98 1.71 -21.25 -9.60
N GLU A 99 1.08 -22.42 -9.46
CA GLU A 99 0.73 -23.05 -8.19
C GLU A 99 1.94 -23.21 -7.26
N ASP A 100 3.10 -23.64 -7.78
CA ASP A 100 4.32 -23.79 -6.97
C ASP A 100 4.78 -22.46 -6.36
N SER A 101 4.83 -21.38 -7.16
CA SER A 101 5.23 -20.05 -6.68
C SER A 101 4.22 -19.43 -5.74
N ILE A 102 2.92 -19.67 -6.00
CA ILE A 102 1.83 -19.22 -5.14
C ILE A 102 1.91 -19.92 -3.79
N THR A 103 2.02 -21.25 -3.77
CA THR A 103 2.15 -22.05 -2.54
C THR A 103 3.37 -21.62 -1.72
N LEU A 104 4.53 -21.43 -2.35
CA LEU A 104 5.74 -20.94 -1.68
C LEU A 104 5.53 -19.58 -0.99
N LEU A 105 4.76 -18.70 -1.61
CA LEU A 105 4.43 -17.40 -1.05
C LEU A 105 3.38 -17.53 0.07
N GLU A 106 2.37 -18.38 -0.10
CA GLU A 106 1.34 -18.63 0.90
C GLU A 106 1.88 -19.27 2.17
N ASP A 107 2.77 -20.26 2.06
CA ASP A 107 3.44 -20.86 3.22
C ASP A 107 4.18 -19.78 4.02
N ALA A 108 4.88 -18.88 3.32
CA ALA A 108 5.56 -17.76 3.96
C ALA A 108 4.58 -16.79 4.64
N LEU A 109 3.41 -16.53 4.04
CA LEU A 109 2.39 -15.65 4.61
C LEU A 109 1.65 -16.30 5.78
N GLY A 110 1.40 -17.61 5.74
CA GLY A 110 0.75 -18.37 6.80
C GLY A 110 1.58 -18.41 8.09
N HIS A 111 2.90 -18.30 7.99
CA HIS A 111 3.78 -18.17 9.15
C HIS A 111 3.73 -16.78 9.82
N ALA A 112 3.49 -15.71 9.04
CA ALA A 112 3.24 -14.37 9.55
C ALA A 112 2.59 -13.51 8.46
N GLU A 113 1.37 -13.02 8.71
CA GLU A 113 0.60 -12.21 7.74
C GLU A 113 1.34 -10.95 7.26
N ARG A 114 2.28 -10.46 8.08
CA ARG A 114 3.17 -9.33 7.80
C ARG A 114 4.29 -9.61 6.80
N ASN A 115 4.52 -10.87 6.44
CA ASN A 115 5.62 -11.21 5.53
C ASN A 115 5.34 -10.58 4.15
N TYR A 116 6.36 -9.93 3.59
CA TYR A 116 6.26 -9.23 2.31
C TYR A 116 5.10 -8.20 2.29
N PHE A 117 5.00 -7.40 3.36
CA PHE A 117 4.10 -6.26 3.39
C PHE A 117 4.44 -5.28 2.26
N VAL A 118 3.48 -5.08 1.36
CA VAL A 118 3.60 -4.16 0.22
C VAL A 118 2.43 -3.21 0.23
N VAL A 119 2.74 -1.91 0.18
CA VAL A 119 1.78 -0.82 0.00
C VAL A 119 2.21 -0.01 -1.19
N GLY A 120 1.27 0.30 -2.08
CA GLY A 120 1.55 0.92 -3.36
C GLY A 120 0.55 2.01 -3.70
N TYR A 121 1.07 3.16 -4.14
CA TYR A 121 0.26 4.33 -4.45
C TYR A 121 0.34 4.73 -5.91
N GLY A 122 -0.81 4.85 -6.57
CA GLY A 122 -0.93 5.43 -7.91
C GLY A 122 -0.74 6.95 -7.93
N ALA A 123 -0.76 7.53 -9.13
CA ALA A 123 -0.62 8.97 -9.30
C ALA A 123 -1.84 9.75 -8.79
N SER A 124 -3.03 9.18 -8.95
CA SER A 124 -4.30 9.89 -8.78
C SER A 124 -4.76 10.08 -7.32
N ARG A 125 -4.04 9.50 -6.33
CA ARG A 125 -4.23 9.60 -4.85
C ARG A 125 -5.50 10.32 -4.40
N ARG A 126 -6.66 9.73 -4.74
CA ARG A 126 -7.94 10.43 -4.57
C ARG A 126 -8.27 10.53 -3.09
N LEU A 127 -8.52 11.76 -2.68
CA LEU A 127 -8.99 12.09 -1.35
C LEU A 127 -10.46 11.70 -1.23
N ASN A 128 -10.80 10.97 -0.18
CA ASN A 128 -12.18 10.80 0.22
C ASN A 128 -12.58 11.99 1.12
N THR A 129 -12.94 13.11 0.48
CA THR A 129 -13.32 14.36 1.15
C THR A 129 -14.83 14.58 1.03
N GLY A 130 -15.60 14.00 1.97
CA GLY A 130 -17.04 14.24 2.05
C GLY A 130 -17.71 13.50 3.21
N GLU A 131 -19.00 13.78 3.44
CA GLU A 131 -19.83 13.02 4.41
C GLU A 131 -19.86 11.51 4.09
N ASN A 132 -19.63 11.15 2.82
CA ASN A 132 -19.52 9.77 2.32
C ASN A 132 -18.24 9.04 2.78
N ALA A 133 -17.20 9.76 3.23
CA ALA A 133 -15.96 9.17 3.75
C ALA A 133 -16.21 8.22 4.94
N TRP A 134 -17.34 8.40 5.61
CA TRP A 134 -17.79 7.63 6.75
C TRP A 134 -18.50 6.32 6.38
N PHE A 135 -19.12 6.27 5.20
CA PHE A 135 -19.96 5.16 4.78
C PHE A 135 -19.24 4.21 3.80
N SER A 136 -18.19 4.68 3.11
CA SER A 136 -17.35 3.86 2.25
C SER A 136 -16.23 3.17 3.04
N GLN A 137 -16.58 2.35 4.03
CA GLN A 137 -15.62 1.44 4.70
C GLN A 137 -15.31 0.19 3.87
N ARG A 138 -15.98 -0.01 2.73
CA ARG A 138 -15.62 -1.08 1.79
C ARG A 138 -14.46 -0.60 0.95
N GLY A 139 -13.30 -1.21 1.14
CA GLY A 139 -12.16 -1.06 0.26
C GLY A 139 -12.53 -1.36 -1.20
N ALA A 140 -11.67 -0.94 -2.13
CA ALA A 140 -11.86 -1.21 -3.56
C ALA A 140 -11.89 -2.71 -3.90
N TYR A 141 -11.41 -3.53 -2.96
CA TYR A 141 -11.30 -4.99 -3.03
C TYR A 141 -11.75 -5.65 -1.72
N GLN A 142 -11.97 -6.97 -1.71
CA GLN A 142 -12.32 -7.72 -0.51
C GLN A 142 -11.08 -8.06 0.31
N ASN A 143 -9.95 -8.36 -0.35
CA ASN A 143 -8.71 -8.72 0.33
C ASN A 143 -7.94 -7.47 0.81
N GLU A 144 -7.42 -7.50 2.04
CA GLU A 144 -6.64 -6.39 2.60
C GLU A 144 -5.34 -6.10 1.80
N ARG A 145 -4.66 -7.13 1.30
CA ARG A 145 -3.43 -6.98 0.49
C ARG A 145 -3.74 -6.36 -0.87
N SER A 146 -4.87 -6.70 -1.49
CA SER A 146 -5.34 -6.02 -2.70
C SER A 146 -5.64 -4.55 -2.42
N ASN A 147 -6.27 -4.27 -1.30
CA ASN A 147 -6.54 -2.89 -0.88
C ASN A 147 -5.24 -2.09 -0.71
N ASN A 148 -4.15 -2.69 -0.19
CA ASN A 148 -2.85 -2.04 0.02
C ASN A 148 -2.21 -1.46 -1.24
N VAL A 149 -2.60 -1.95 -2.40
CA VAL A 149 -2.07 -1.50 -3.69
C VAL A 149 -3.17 -0.96 -4.60
N ALA A 150 -4.40 -0.81 -4.11
CA ALA A 150 -5.58 -0.56 -4.94
C ALA A 150 -5.41 0.64 -5.88
N THR A 151 -4.87 1.74 -5.37
CA THR A 151 -4.67 2.97 -6.17
C THR A 151 -3.65 2.81 -7.30
N LEU A 152 -2.79 1.78 -7.29
CA LEU A 152 -1.93 1.44 -8.43
C LEU A 152 -2.74 0.85 -9.59
N PHE A 153 -3.80 0.09 -9.30
CA PHE A 153 -4.58 -0.67 -10.29
C PHE A 153 -5.85 0.08 -10.71
N ARG A 154 -6.42 0.87 -9.81
CA ARG A 154 -7.68 1.58 -9.97
C ARG A 154 -7.50 3.08 -9.77
N ASN A 155 -7.81 3.86 -10.81
CA ASN A 155 -7.74 5.33 -10.76
C ASN A 155 -8.88 5.94 -9.92
N ASP A 156 -9.97 5.20 -9.74
CA ASP A 156 -11.13 5.55 -8.94
C ASP A 156 -11.01 5.11 -7.48
N ALA A 157 -10.00 4.32 -7.12
CA ALA A 157 -9.77 3.92 -5.74
C ALA A 157 -9.37 5.14 -4.89
N GLU A 158 -10.03 5.26 -3.75
CA GLU A 158 -9.81 6.33 -2.78
C GLU A 158 -8.91 5.85 -1.64
N LEU A 159 -8.23 6.80 -1.02
CA LEU A 159 -7.44 6.57 0.19
C LEU A 159 -8.35 6.45 1.40
N ASN A 160 -7.97 5.61 2.38
CA ASN A 160 -8.67 5.55 3.64
C ASN A 160 -8.58 6.91 4.35
N PRO A 161 -9.70 7.53 4.73
CA PRO A 161 -9.70 8.84 5.34
C PRO A 161 -9.10 8.76 6.75
N LEU A 162 -8.06 9.57 6.99
CA LEU A 162 -7.41 9.66 8.30
C LEU A 162 -8.40 9.97 9.42
N THR A 163 -9.40 10.81 9.15
CA THR A 163 -10.47 11.17 10.09
C THR A 163 -11.21 9.94 10.61
N ALA A 164 -11.56 9.00 9.74
CA ALA A 164 -12.27 7.78 10.13
C ALA A 164 -11.39 6.88 11.00
N TRP A 165 -10.14 6.66 10.58
CA TRP A 165 -9.20 5.86 11.35
C TRP A 165 -8.87 6.46 12.72
N ALA A 166 -8.69 7.78 12.79
CA ALA A 166 -8.40 8.48 14.04
C ALA A 166 -9.54 8.35 15.06
N ILE A 167 -10.78 8.28 14.59
CA ILE A 167 -11.96 8.11 15.43
C ILE A 167 -12.14 6.66 15.86
N ASP A 168 -11.88 5.70 14.97
CA ASP A 168 -11.85 4.28 15.33
C ASP A 168 -10.80 4.02 16.42
N LEU A 169 -9.62 4.63 16.34
CA LEU A 169 -8.58 4.52 17.37
C LEU A 169 -8.97 5.15 18.70
N ASP A 170 -9.53 6.37 18.67
CA ASP A 170 -10.03 7.05 19.86
C ASP A 170 -11.14 6.24 20.55
N TYR A 171 -11.99 5.54 19.78
CA TYR A 171 -13.05 4.67 20.31
C TYR A 171 -12.53 3.33 20.87
N GLN A 172 -11.52 2.72 20.25
CA GLN A 172 -10.96 1.42 20.67
C GLN A 172 -10.06 1.53 21.90
N SER A 173 -9.52 2.70 22.18
CA SER A 173 -8.60 2.89 23.31
C SER A 173 -9.38 3.03 24.64
N ASN A 174 -9.15 2.11 25.58
CA ASN A 174 -9.61 2.28 26.98
C ASN A 174 -8.93 3.49 27.66
N THR A 175 -7.83 3.96 27.08
CA THR A 175 -7.09 5.17 27.47
C THR A 175 -6.98 6.05 26.21
N PRO A 176 -7.69 7.19 26.11
CA PRO A 176 -7.85 8.02 24.90
C PRO A 176 -6.57 8.47 24.18
N THR A 177 -5.39 8.26 24.77
CA THR A 177 -4.15 8.94 24.42
C THR A 177 -3.21 8.15 23.52
N GLU A 178 -3.15 6.81 23.57
CA GLU A 178 -2.07 6.08 22.86
C GLU A 178 -2.19 6.11 21.33
N GLY A 179 -3.36 5.81 20.77
CA GLY A 179 -3.57 5.84 19.32
C GLY A 179 -3.49 7.25 18.73
N LEU A 180 -3.97 8.25 19.48
CA LEU A 180 -3.88 9.66 19.09
C LEU A 180 -2.46 10.20 19.16
N VAL A 181 -1.62 9.69 20.08
CA VAL A 181 -0.19 10.03 20.14
C VAL A 181 0.51 9.56 18.85
N VAL A 182 0.25 8.35 18.38
CA VAL A 182 0.85 7.85 17.12
C VAL A 182 0.46 8.72 15.93
N ILE A 183 -0.83 9.08 15.82
CA ILE A 183 -1.31 9.99 14.76
C ILE A 183 -0.64 11.36 14.88
N ARG A 184 -0.60 11.92 16.09
CA ARG A 184 0.03 13.20 16.37
C ARG A 184 1.49 13.20 15.94
N GLU A 185 2.28 12.25 16.44
CA GLU A 185 3.71 12.14 16.15
C GLU A 185 3.98 11.97 14.64
N ALA A 186 3.18 11.14 13.97
CA ALA A 186 3.33 10.92 12.53
C ALA A 186 2.97 12.16 11.70
N LEU A 187 1.90 12.87 12.06
CA LEU A 187 1.49 14.09 11.36
C LEU A 187 2.45 15.24 11.61
N GLU A 188 2.84 15.49 12.87
CA GLU A 188 3.76 16.56 13.24
C GLU A 188 5.16 16.34 12.62
N GLY A 189 5.60 15.07 12.51
CA GLY A 189 6.88 14.74 11.86
C GLY A 189 6.89 14.91 10.33
N LEU A 190 5.73 14.89 9.68
CA LEU A 190 5.60 14.87 8.22
C LEU A 190 4.98 16.13 7.61
N LEU A 191 4.28 16.94 8.41
CA LEU A 191 3.60 18.16 7.98
C LEU A 191 4.25 19.37 8.65
N PRO A 192 5.33 19.92 8.08
CA PRO A 192 6.04 21.04 8.69
C PRO A 192 5.14 22.28 8.73
N GLY A 193 5.10 22.98 9.86
CA GLY A 193 4.41 24.27 10.00
C GLY A 193 2.91 24.18 10.35
N ILE A 194 2.38 22.98 10.56
CA ILE A 194 1.06 22.77 11.16
C ILE A 194 1.14 21.72 12.27
N GLN A 195 0.34 21.88 13.32
CA GLN A 195 0.31 20.93 14.44
C GLN A 195 -1.07 20.30 14.55
N PHE A 196 -1.12 18.99 14.82
CA PHE A 196 -2.38 18.34 15.11
C PHE A 196 -2.93 18.87 16.43
N HIS A 197 -4.13 19.44 16.42
CA HIS A 197 -4.74 20.01 17.63
C HIS A 197 -5.63 18.98 18.31
N SER A 198 -6.76 18.62 17.68
CA SER A 198 -7.75 17.70 18.24
C SER A 198 -8.67 17.12 17.16
N ILE A 199 -9.52 16.16 17.58
CA ILE A 199 -10.62 15.65 16.77
C ILE A 199 -11.91 16.35 17.20
N ASP A 200 -12.59 17.02 16.28
CA ASP A 200 -13.96 17.47 16.49
C ASP A 200 -14.90 16.29 16.21
N LYS A 201 -15.33 15.58 17.27
CA LYS A 201 -16.22 14.42 17.17
C LYS A 201 -17.63 14.79 16.68
N SER A 202 -18.07 16.04 16.93
CA SER A 202 -19.40 16.51 16.54
C SER A 202 -19.48 16.77 15.03
N LYS A 203 -18.46 17.43 14.49
CA LYS A 203 -18.33 17.75 13.06
C LYS A 203 -17.54 16.73 12.29
N LYS A 204 -17.03 15.69 12.96
CA LYS A 204 -16.36 14.55 12.33
C LYS A 204 -15.12 14.97 11.52
N GLN A 205 -14.31 15.86 12.09
CA GLN A 205 -13.18 16.51 11.42
C GLN A 205 -11.93 16.56 12.30
N LEU A 206 -10.76 16.59 11.66
CA LEU A 206 -9.48 16.85 12.32
C LEU A 206 -9.21 18.35 12.33
N LEU A 207 -8.80 18.87 13.47
CA LEU A 207 -8.42 20.26 13.68
C LEU A 207 -6.90 20.38 13.77
N PHE A 208 -6.37 21.40 13.11
CA PHE A 208 -4.95 21.71 13.07
C PHE A 208 -4.72 23.13 13.54
N GLU A 209 -3.65 23.33 14.29
CA GLU A 209 -3.15 24.64 14.67
C GLU A 209 -2.19 25.15 13.59
N SER A 210 -2.49 26.34 13.08
CA SER A 210 -1.67 27.08 12.12
C SER A 210 -1.38 28.49 12.65
N ALA A 211 -0.55 29.26 11.94
CA ALA A 211 -0.25 30.65 12.32
C ALA A 211 -1.51 31.55 12.39
N ASP A 212 -2.56 31.21 11.62
CA ASP A 212 -3.82 31.94 11.54
C ASP A 212 -4.89 31.41 12.52
N GLY A 213 -4.52 30.44 13.36
CA GLY A 213 -5.40 29.80 14.35
C GLY A 213 -5.77 28.36 14.01
N ILE A 214 -6.77 27.85 14.73
CA ILE A 214 -7.23 26.46 14.64
C ILE A 214 -8.21 26.32 13.46
N VAL A 215 -7.86 25.47 12.49
CA VAL A 215 -8.64 25.25 11.28
C VAL A 215 -8.83 23.76 11.00
N PRO A 216 -9.97 23.35 10.41
CA PRO A 216 -10.17 21.98 9.96
C PRO A 216 -9.33 21.65 8.72
N LEU A 217 -9.02 20.36 8.54
CA LEU A 217 -8.18 19.84 7.43
C LEU A 217 -8.55 20.38 6.05
N HIS A 218 -9.85 20.47 5.72
CA HIS A 218 -10.33 20.88 4.40
C HIS A 218 -10.07 22.37 4.08
N LEU A 219 -9.72 23.18 5.08
CA LEU A 219 -9.33 24.58 4.89
C LEU A 219 -7.81 24.76 4.75
N LEU A 220 -7.02 23.71 4.96
CA LEU A 220 -5.59 23.73 4.68
C LEU A 220 -5.31 23.65 3.18
N SER A 221 -4.09 24.00 2.75
CA SER A 221 -3.69 23.88 1.35
C SER A 221 -3.82 22.44 0.84
N ASP A 222 -4.07 22.28 -0.47
CA ASP A 222 -4.17 20.97 -1.12
C ASP A 222 -2.95 20.08 -0.87
N GLY A 223 -1.76 20.69 -0.70
CA GLY A 223 -0.55 19.97 -0.34
C GLY A 223 -0.68 19.26 1.01
N TYR A 224 -1.15 19.97 2.04
CA TYR A 224 -1.39 19.38 3.37
C TYR A 224 -2.49 18.34 3.33
N GLN A 225 -3.59 18.59 2.61
CA GLN A 225 -4.69 17.63 2.50
C GLN A 225 -4.24 16.31 1.86
N ASN A 226 -3.52 16.39 0.74
CA ASN A 226 -2.98 15.22 0.03
C ASN A 226 -1.96 14.44 0.86
N MET A 227 -1.06 15.13 1.56
CA MET A 227 -0.08 14.50 2.43
C MET A 227 -0.75 13.81 3.63
N THR A 228 -1.70 14.49 4.28
CA THR A 228 -2.43 13.96 5.43
C THR A 228 -3.20 12.68 5.08
N ALA A 229 -3.88 12.66 3.94
CA ALA A 229 -4.61 11.47 3.51
C ALA A 229 -3.68 10.32 3.12
N TRP A 230 -2.57 10.60 2.44
CA TRP A 230 -1.58 9.58 2.11
C TRP A 230 -0.96 8.96 3.37
N ILE A 231 -0.60 9.80 4.35
CA ILE A 231 -0.05 9.36 5.64
C ILE A 231 -1.09 8.54 6.40
N GLY A 232 -2.34 9.01 6.45
CA GLY A 232 -3.40 8.30 7.14
C GLY A 232 -3.68 6.93 6.56
N ASP A 233 -3.75 6.82 5.23
CA ASP A 233 -3.91 5.53 4.55
C ASP A 233 -2.71 4.60 4.83
N LEU A 234 -1.49 5.13 4.80
CA LEU A 234 -0.29 4.34 5.10
C LEU A 234 -0.29 3.79 6.53
N LEU A 235 -0.58 4.65 7.51
CA LEU A 235 -0.63 4.26 8.91
C LEU A 235 -1.79 3.30 9.20
N TYR A 236 -2.95 3.50 8.57
CA TYR A 236 -4.06 2.56 8.64
C TYR A 236 -3.68 1.17 8.13
N ARG A 237 -2.98 1.08 7.00
CA ARG A 237 -2.53 -0.19 6.43
C ARG A 237 -1.48 -0.89 7.30
N ILE A 238 -0.54 -0.12 7.85
CA ILE A 238 0.46 -0.65 8.78
C ILE A 238 -0.23 -1.15 10.05
N SER A 239 -1.05 -0.33 10.71
CA SER A 239 -1.75 -0.75 11.93
C SER A 239 -2.66 -1.96 11.71
N SER A 240 -3.34 -2.03 10.56
CA SER A 240 -4.19 -3.18 10.22
C SER A 240 -3.40 -4.45 9.92
N SER A 241 -2.24 -4.36 9.26
CA SER A 241 -1.41 -5.53 8.92
C SER A 241 -0.53 -6.01 10.09
N PHE A 242 -0.34 -5.18 11.10
CA PHE A 242 0.56 -5.45 12.23
C PHE A 242 -0.17 -5.39 13.59
N ARG A 243 -1.49 -5.68 13.63
CA ARG A 243 -2.35 -5.59 14.83
C ARG A 243 -1.79 -6.30 16.08
N ASP A 244 -1.02 -7.37 15.90
CA ASP A 244 -0.46 -8.17 16.99
C ASP A 244 0.96 -7.77 17.44
N TYR A 245 1.52 -6.67 16.91
CA TYR A 245 2.85 -6.18 17.29
C TYR A 245 2.73 -5.27 18.53
N LYS A 246 2.89 -5.85 19.71
CA LYS A 246 3.13 -5.14 20.98
C LYS A 246 4.61 -4.93 21.24
#